data_AF-A0A1V2LSK1-F1
#
_entry.id   AF-A0A1V2LSK1-F1
#
_cell.length_a   1.000
_cell.length_b   1.000
_cell.length_c   1.000
_cell.angle_alpha   90.00
_cell.angle_beta   90.00
_cell.angle_gamma   90.00
#
_symmetry.space_group_name_H-M   'P 1'
#
loop_
_entity.id
_entity.type
_entity.pdbx_description
1 polymer ?
#
loop_
_entity_poly.entity_id
_entity_poly.type
_entity_poly.pdbx_seq_one_letter_code
_entity_poly.pdbx_strand_id
1 'polypeptide(L)'
;MLSLLRAGMLRNLGGISNKSLYNRTYIGTKSLIEQYNKEVANCLESLDKDPFIDNQLKLDFYHDAKTTLGATALCLHGGSLFGMGHIGVVKSLLDQNLLPNVLVGSGVGSVVGALVGCLEKEELVEILVNLKNVMQEEGYGLKPKNCNDPIESTQIGLKWIENIKKGVTKEMKLFIDFVLSKVGGMTFKQAHEKTGKTFNILVYPKSSKLPTLLNYLSTPYITMESAIRCSLGTGRRYN
;
A
#
# COMPACT_ATOMS: atom_id res chain seq x y z
N MET A 1 -19.86 28.76 -12.41
CA MET A 1 -18.52 28.15 -12.26
C MET A 1 -18.60 26.76 -11.63
N LEU A 2 -19.16 26.61 -10.42
CA LEU A 2 -19.35 25.32 -9.72
C LEU A 2 -19.99 24.23 -10.61
N SER A 3 -21.08 24.54 -11.33
CA SER A 3 -21.75 23.57 -12.20
C SER A 3 -20.89 23.08 -13.37
N LEU A 4 -20.01 23.94 -13.90
CA LEU A 4 -19.07 23.58 -14.97
C LEU A 4 -17.93 22.71 -14.43
N LEU A 5 -17.38 23.06 -13.26
CA LEU A 5 -16.37 22.24 -12.58
C LEU A 5 -16.92 20.84 -12.29
N ARG A 6 -18.15 20.79 -11.76
CA ARG A 6 -18.86 19.55 -11.45
C ARG A 6 -19.05 18.67 -12.69
N ALA A 7 -19.39 19.24 -13.84
CA ALA A 7 -19.55 18.51 -15.09
C ALA A 7 -18.21 18.05 -15.69
N GLY A 8 -17.13 18.82 -15.48
CA GLY A 8 -15.81 18.54 -16.02
C GLY A 8 -15.03 17.47 -15.26
N MET A 9 -15.24 17.32 -13.95
CA MET A 9 -14.46 16.43 -13.05
C MET A 9 -14.84 14.96 -13.16
N LEU A 10 -14.72 14.39 -14.37
CA LEU A 10 -14.91 12.97 -14.63
C LEU A 10 -13.58 12.22 -14.56
N ARG A 11 -13.54 11.10 -13.82
CA ARG A 11 -12.34 10.27 -13.63
C ARG A 11 -11.64 9.87 -14.93
N ASN A 12 -12.41 9.59 -15.99
CA ASN A 12 -11.88 9.18 -17.29
C ASN A 12 -12.37 10.11 -18.41
N LEU A 13 -12.39 11.42 -18.15
CA LEU A 13 -12.73 12.43 -19.15
C LEU A 13 -11.89 12.21 -20.42
N GLY A 14 -12.53 12.17 -21.59
CA GLY A 14 -11.80 12.05 -22.87
C GLY A 14 -10.87 10.83 -23.00
N GLY A 15 -11.04 9.80 -22.16
CA GLY A 15 -10.16 8.63 -22.16
C GLY A 15 -8.76 8.86 -21.56
N ILE A 16 -8.59 9.85 -20.67
CA ILE A 16 -7.29 10.11 -20.02
C ILE A 16 -6.68 8.89 -19.31
N SER A 17 -7.49 7.93 -18.88
CA SER A 17 -7.02 6.68 -18.25
C SER A 17 -6.73 5.55 -19.24
N ASN A 18 -6.74 5.82 -20.56
CA ASN A 18 -6.49 4.79 -21.57
C ASN A 18 -5.03 4.30 -21.49
N LYS A 19 -4.86 2.99 -21.31
CA LYS A 19 -3.55 2.33 -21.20
C LYS A 19 -2.64 2.62 -22.40
N SER A 20 -3.21 2.79 -23.60
CA SER A 20 -2.43 3.06 -24.81
C SER A 20 -1.56 4.32 -24.71
N LEU A 21 -2.00 5.33 -23.95
CA LEU A 21 -1.27 6.58 -23.71
C LEU A 21 0.01 6.39 -22.90
N TYR A 22 0.08 5.31 -22.10
CA TYR A 22 1.15 5.06 -21.13
C TYR A 22 2.08 3.91 -21.55
N ASN A 23 1.86 3.31 -22.72
CA ASN A 23 2.66 2.16 -23.19
C ASN A 23 4.12 2.51 -23.52
N ARG A 24 4.43 3.78 -23.83
CA ARG A 24 5.78 4.21 -24.25
C ARG A 24 6.52 4.99 -23.17
N THR A 25 5.86 5.96 -22.57
CA THR A 25 6.42 6.71 -21.44
C THR A 25 5.32 7.15 -20.49
N TYR A 26 5.62 7.10 -19.20
CA TYR A 26 4.70 7.52 -18.14
C TYR A 26 4.69 9.03 -17.92
N ILE A 27 5.72 9.76 -18.38
CA ILE A 27 5.86 11.21 -18.16
C ILE A 27 6.16 11.97 -19.46
N GLY A 28 5.79 13.25 -19.52
CA GLY A 28 6.27 14.20 -20.53
C GLY A 28 5.64 14.11 -21.91
N THR A 29 4.72 13.17 -22.14
CA THR A 29 4.00 13.03 -23.43
C THR A 29 2.52 13.39 -23.36
N LYS A 30 1.93 13.50 -22.17
CA LYS A 30 0.50 13.77 -21.99
C LYS A 30 0.28 15.24 -21.61
N SER A 31 0.88 16.17 -22.35
CA SER A 31 0.89 17.61 -22.00
C SER A 31 -0.52 18.19 -21.80
N LEU A 32 -1.49 17.80 -22.63
CA LEU A 32 -2.88 18.23 -22.47
C LEU A 32 -3.54 17.68 -21.21
N ILE A 33 -3.23 16.44 -20.82
CA ILE A 33 -3.76 15.82 -19.60
C ILE A 33 -3.11 16.46 -18.37
N GLU A 34 -1.80 16.69 -18.42
CA GLU A 34 -1.04 17.37 -17.36
C GLU A 34 -1.55 18.81 -17.16
N GLN A 35 -1.77 19.55 -18.25
CA GLN A 35 -2.35 20.90 -18.20
C GLN A 35 -3.79 20.86 -17.65
N TYR A 36 -4.63 19.93 -18.11
CA TYR A 36 -5.98 19.76 -17.58
C TYR A 36 -5.98 19.50 -16.08
N ASN A 37 -5.18 18.54 -15.59
CA ASN A 37 -5.08 18.23 -14.18
C ASN A 37 -4.59 19.44 -13.36
N LYS A 38 -3.63 20.21 -13.90
CA LYS A 38 -3.14 21.43 -13.27
C LYS A 38 -4.22 22.50 -13.18
N GLU A 39 -4.99 22.73 -14.25
CA GLU A 39 -6.08 23.69 -14.24
C GLU A 39 -7.22 23.28 -13.29
N VAL A 40 -7.56 21.99 -13.22
CA VAL A 40 -8.52 21.48 -12.24
C VAL A 40 -8.04 21.74 -10.81
N ALA A 41 -6.77 21.49 -10.51
CA ALA A 41 -6.19 21.78 -9.19
C ALA A 41 -6.26 23.29 -8.86
N ASN A 42 -5.84 24.15 -9.80
CA ASN A 42 -5.92 25.60 -9.64
C ASN A 42 -7.35 26.09 -9.38
N CYS A 43 -8.34 25.52 -10.08
CA CYS A 43 -9.75 25.85 -9.88
C CYS A 43 -10.24 25.42 -8.50
N LEU A 44 -9.83 24.25 -8.00
CA LEU A 44 -10.20 23.77 -6.67
C LEU A 44 -9.58 24.64 -5.56
N GLU A 45 -8.33 25.06 -5.73
CA GLU A 45 -7.68 26.00 -4.80
C GLU A 45 -8.31 27.39 -4.82
N SER A 46 -8.73 27.85 -5.99
CA SER A 46 -9.42 29.14 -6.14
C SER A 46 -10.80 29.10 -5.48
N LEU A 47 -11.51 27.97 -5.62
CA LEU A 47 -12.80 27.76 -4.98
C LEU A 47 -12.71 27.77 -3.45
N ASP A 48 -11.64 27.18 -2.90
CA ASP A 48 -11.43 27.13 -1.45
C ASP A 48 -11.24 28.54 -0.88
N LYS A 49 -10.45 29.37 -1.56
CA LYS A 49 -10.13 30.75 -1.16
C LYS A 49 -11.25 31.76 -1.37
N ASP A 50 -12.28 31.44 -2.16
CA ASP A 50 -13.36 32.37 -2.52
C ASP A 50 -14.27 32.65 -1.30
N PRO A 51 -14.30 33.88 -0.75
CA PRO A 51 -15.14 34.21 0.41
C PRO A 51 -16.62 34.40 0.06
N PHE A 52 -16.98 34.51 -1.22
CA PHE A 52 -18.36 34.77 -1.66
C PHE A 52 -19.21 33.51 -1.74
N ILE A 53 -18.58 32.33 -1.72
CA ILE A 53 -19.27 31.04 -1.77
C ILE A 53 -19.44 30.53 -0.34
N ASP A 54 -20.68 30.22 0.01
CA ASP A 54 -21.01 29.66 1.31
C ASP A 54 -20.25 28.36 1.60
N ASN A 55 -19.82 28.20 2.85
CA ASN A 55 -19.01 27.06 3.26
C ASN A 55 -19.76 25.73 3.14
N GLN A 56 -21.08 25.72 3.38
CA GLN A 56 -21.88 24.50 3.21
C GLN A 56 -21.91 24.08 1.73
N LEU A 57 -22.12 25.04 0.83
CA LEU A 57 -22.06 24.80 -0.61
C LEU A 57 -20.71 24.27 -1.09
N LYS A 58 -19.59 24.76 -0.51
CA LYS A 58 -18.26 24.22 -0.79
C LYS A 58 -18.12 22.78 -0.32
N LEU A 59 -18.55 22.47 0.90
CA LEU A 59 -18.49 21.12 1.46
C LEU A 59 -19.30 20.13 0.62
N ASP A 60 -20.52 20.51 0.24
CA ASP A 60 -21.39 19.70 -0.62
C ASP A 60 -20.71 19.45 -1.97
N PHE A 61 -20.10 20.49 -2.56
CA PHE A 61 -19.35 20.38 -3.79
C PHE A 61 -18.15 19.41 -3.67
N TYR A 62 -17.32 19.55 -2.63
CA TYR A 62 -16.15 18.68 -2.45
C TYR A 62 -16.55 17.23 -2.16
N HIS A 63 -17.64 17.02 -1.43
CA HIS A 63 -18.20 15.69 -1.21
C HIS A 63 -18.62 15.02 -2.53
N ASP A 64 -19.35 15.75 -3.38
CA ASP A 64 -19.79 15.28 -4.70
C ASP A 64 -18.61 15.05 -5.65
N ALA A 65 -17.64 15.97 -5.67
CA ALA A 65 -16.42 15.87 -6.47
C ALA A 65 -15.59 14.65 -6.06
N LYS A 66 -15.41 14.42 -4.75
CA LYS A 66 -14.73 13.23 -4.22
C LYS A 66 -15.44 11.94 -4.60
N THR A 67 -16.77 11.94 -4.60
CA THR A 67 -17.56 10.77 -5.01
C THR A 67 -17.40 10.48 -6.50
N THR A 68 -17.36 11.51 -7.33
CA THR A 68 -17.25 11.41 -8.80
C THR A 68 -15.84 11.04 -9.27
N LEU A 69 -14.81 11.69 -8.74
CA LEU A 69 -13.41 11.36 -9.02
C LEU A 69 -12.98 10.05 -8.35
N GLY A 70 -13.60 9.70 -7.23
CA GLY A 70 -13.24 8.59 -6.37
C GLY A 70 -11.89 8.79 -5.68
N ALA A 71 -11.40 7.72 -5.04
CA ALA A 71 -10.09 7.70 -4.40
C ALA A 71 -9.07 6.90 -5.22
N THR A 72 -7.81 7.28 -5.11
CA THR A 72 -6.68 6.46 -5.54
C THR A 72 -6.44 5.37 -4.50
N ALA A 73 -6.18 4.15 -4.95
CA ALA A 73 -5.81 3.04 -4.09
C ALA A 73 -4.40 2.55 -4.44
N LEU A 74 -3.58 2.29 -3.41
CA LEU A 74 -2.30 1.63 -3.57
C LEU A 74 -2.48 0.12 -3.46
N CYS A 75 -2.35 -0.58 -4.58
CA CYS A 75 -2.46 -2.02 -4.66
C CYS A 75 -1.07 -2.67 -4.56
N LEU A 76 -0.73 -3.14 -3.37
CA LEU A 76 0.46 -3.95 -3.08
C LEU A 76 0.15 -5.42 -3.38
N HIS A 77 0.17 -5.73 -4.68
CA HIS A 77 -0.01 -7.08 -5.18
C HIS A 77 1.35 -7.67 -5.52
N GLY A 78 1.80 -8.65 -4.74
CA GLY A 78 3.12 -9.26 -4.95
C GLY A 78 3.30 -10.50 -4.08
N GLY A 79 3.72 -11.59 -4.72
CA GLY A 79 4.07 -12.84 -4.07
C GLY A 79 5.57 -13.11 -4.15
N SER A 80 6.11 -13.75 -3.12
CA SER A 80 7.48 -14.29 -3.10
C SER A 80 8.59 -13.21 -3.27
N LEU A 81 9.59 -13.48 -4.10
CA LEU A 81 10.90 -12.83 -4.13
C LEU A 81 10.88 -11.29 -4.26
N PHE A 82 9.93 -10.74 -5.01
CA PHE A 82 9.83 -9.29 -5.26
C PHE A 82 8.95 -8.55 -4.25
N GLY A 83 8.33 -9.25 -3.29
CA GLY A 83 7.41 -8.63 -2.32
C GLY A 83 8.06 -7.55 -1.44
N MET A 84 9.37 -7.67 -1.16
CA MET A 84 10.12 -6.66 -0.42
C MET A 84 10.28 -5.34 -1.20
N GLY A 85 10.16 -5.36 -2.54
CA GLY A 85 10.23 -4.17 -3.38
C GLY A 85 9.11 -3.16 -3.10
N HIS A 86 7.99 -3.61 -2.53
CA HIS A 86 6.90 -2.72 -2.11
C HIS A 86 7.36 -1.69 -1.07
N ILE A 87 8.35 -2.02 -0.22
CA ILE A 87 8.90 -1.10 0.77
C ILE A 87 9.50 0.14 0.10
N GLY A 88 10.24 -0.04 -1.00
CA GLY A 88 10.82 1.05 -1.77
C GLY A 88 9.74 1.94 -2.40
N VAL A 89 8.71 1.33 -2.99
CA VAL A 89 7.57 2.08 -3.57
C VAL A 89 6.85 2.90 -2.51
N VAL A 90 6.55 2.28 -1.36
CA VAL A 90 5.90 2.97 -0.22
C VAL A 90 6.76 4.11 0.27
N LYS A 91 8.07 3.90 0.45
CA LYS A 91 9.00 4.94 0.88
C LYS A 91 9.01 6.12 -0.09
N SER A 92 9.14 5.87 -1.40
CA SER A 92 9.12 6.94 -2.40
C SER A 92 7.80 7.71 -2.41
N LEU A 93 6.66 7.04 -2.25
CA LEU A 93 5.35 7.70 -2.14
C LEU A 93 5.24 8.52 -0.86
N LEU A 94 5.76 8.02 0.25
CA LEU A 94 5.76 8.71 1.54
C LEU A 94 6.63 9.98 1.49
N ASP A 95 7.84 9.88 0.91
CA ASP A 95 8.78 10.99 0.75
C ASP A 95 8.18 12.13 -0.09
N GLN A 96 7.33 11.81 -1.07
CA GLN A 96 6.63 12.78 -1.90
C GLN A 96 5.26 13.22 -1.33
N ASN A 97 4.86 12.72 -0.16
CA ASN A 97 3.51 12.91 0.41
C ASN A 97 2.36 12.49 -0.54
N LEU A 98 2.59 11.46 -1.35
CA LEU A 98 1.64 10.91 -2.33
C LEU A 98 1.05 9.56 -1.90
N LEU A 99 1.26 9.14 -0.65
CA LEU A 99 0.78 7.86 -0.15
C LEU A 99 -0.76 7.84 -0.06
N PRO A 100 -1.46 6.94 -0.78
CA PRO A 100 -2.92 6.90 -0.77
C PRO A 100 -3.50 6.41 0.56
N ASN A 101 -4.68 6.89 0.91
CA ASN A 101 -5.41 6.46 2.12
C ASN A 101 -6.12 5.11 1.96
N VAL A 102 -6.28 4.63 0.73
CA VAL A 102 -6.85 3.30 0.45
C VAL A 102 -5.72 2.37 0.07
N LEU A 103 -5.53 1.32 0.87
CA LEU A 103 -4.45 0.34 0.72
C LEU A 103 -5.06 -1.03 0.44
N VAL A 104 -4.48 -1.77 -0.50
CA VAL A 104 -4.88 -3.15 -0.81
C VAL A 104 -3.63 -4.00 -0.82
N GLY A 105 -3.57 -5.03 0.03
CA GLY A 105 -2.42 -5.93 0.14
C GLY A 105 -2.80 -7.39 -0.11
N SER A 106 -1.90 -8.13 -0.76
CA SER A 106 -2.01 -9.57 -0.97
C SER A 106 -0.68 -10.25 -0.68
N GLY A 107 -0.68 -11.33 0.11
CA GLY A 107 0.53 -12.06 0.47
C GLY A 107 1.55 -11.16 1.17
N VAL A 108 2.76 -11.02 0.63
CA VAL A 108 3.80 -10.15 1.22
C VAL A 108 3.38 -8.68 1.14
N GLY A 109 2.59 -8.31 0.13
CA GLY A 109 1.99 -6.97 0.04
C GLY A 109 1.01 -6.66 1.18
N SER A 110 0.36 -7.67 1.78
CA SER A 110 -0.45 -7.44 3.00
C SER A 110 0.41 -7.16 4.23
N VAL A 111 1.63 -7.70 4.30
CA VAL A 111 2.56 -7.43 5.40
C VAL A 111 3.05 -5.98 5.32
N VAL A 112 3.53 -5.57 4.14
CA VAL A 112 3.94 -4.18 3.91
C VAL A 112 2.75 -3.22 4.05
N GLY A 113 1.59 -3.59 3.52
CA GLY A 113 0.36 -2.81 3.65
C GLY A 113 -0.10 -2.65 5.09
N ALA A 114 0.08 -3.66 5.94
CA ALA A 114 -0.26 -3.58 7.36
C ALA A 114 0.65 -2.62 8.12
N LEU A 115 1.96 -2.63 7.81
CA LEU A 115 2.90 -1.65 8.35
C LEU A 115 2.45 -0.20 8.03
N VAL A 116 2.03 0.04 6.79
CA VAL A 116 1.58 1.37 6.34
C VAL A 116 0.18 1.73 6.88
N GLY A 117 -0.71 0.76 7.00
CA GLY A 117 -2.10 0.95 7.39
C GLY A 117 -2.37 0.94 8.88
N CYS A 118 -1.42 0.49 9.71
CA CYS A 118 -1.60 0.38 11.17
C CYS A 118 -0.70 1.33 11.97
N LEU A 119 0.40 1.81 11.38
CA LEU A 119 1.32 2.71 12.06
C LEU A 119 0.98 4.17 11.76
N GLU A 120 1.32 5.04 12.71
CA GLU A 120 1.27 6.49 12.49
C GLU A 120 2.37 6.93 11.52
N LYS A 121 2.21 8.14 10.95
CA LYS A 121 3.10 8.61 9.89
C LYS A 121 4.55 8.70 10.40
N GLU A 122 4.73 9.17 11.61
CA GLU A 122 6.02 9.39 12.28
C GLU A 122 6.71 8.04 12.54
N GLU A 123 6.00 7.09 13.16
CA GLU A 123 6.47 5.72 13.40
C GLU A 123 6.86 5.02 12.08
N LEU A 124 6.03 5.19 11.05
CA LEU A 124 6.25 4.60 9.73
C LEU A 124 7.52 5.15 9.07
N VAL A 125 7.75 6.47 9.13
CA VAL A 125 8.95 7.10 8.57
C VAL A 125 10.20 6.55 9.25
N GLU A 126 10.22 6.49 10.59
CA GLU A 126 11.36 5.98 11.36
C GLU A 126 11.73 4.55 10.94
N ILE A 127 10.73 3.67 10.86
CA ILE A 127 10.93 2.28 10.48
C ILE A 127 11.38 2.17 9.01
N LEU A 128 10.82 2.94 8.08
CA LEU A 128 11.20 2.86 6.66
C LEU A 128 12.61 3.42 6.38
N VAL A 129 13.08 4.39 7.17
CA VAL A 129 14.43 4.93 7.05
C VAL A 129 15.46 3.96 7.63
N ASN A 130 15.20 3.40 8.81
CA ASN A 130 16.15 2.59 9.57
C ASN A 130 15.81 1.10 9.62
N LEU A 131 14.99 0.60 8.68
CA LEU A 131 14.38 -0.74 8.73
C LEU A 131 15.36 -1.84 9.14
N LYS A 132 16.54 -1.87 8.53
CA LYS A 132 17.56 -2.89 8.81
C LYS A 132 18.06 -2.83 10.25
N ASN A 133 18.29 -1.63 10.78
CA ASN A 133 18.80 -1.42 12.13
C ASN A 133 17.72 -1.76 13.15
N VAL A 134 16.50 -1.25 12.96
CA VAL A 134 15.34 -1.54 13.84
C VAL A 134 15.07 -3.03 13.90
N MET A 135 15.07 -3.72 12.75
CA MET A 135 14.92 -5.17 12.74
C MET A 135 16.06 -5.89 13.47
N GLN A 136 17.30 -5.42 13.37
CA GLN A 136 18.44 -6.02 14.07
C GLN A 136 18.35 -5.84 15.58
N GLU A 137 18.03 -4.63 16.05
CA GLU A 137 17.88 -4.29 17.46
C GLU A 137 16.76 -5.11 18.12
N GLU A 138 15.67 -5.35 17.39
CA GLU A 138 14.54 -6.17 17.86
C GLU A 138 14.74 -7.67 17.68
N GLY A 139 15.93 -8.12 17.25
CA GLY A 139 16.27 -9.54 17.13
C GLY A 139 15.76 -10.22 15.85
N TYR A 140 15.19 -9.47 14.92
CA TYR A 140 14.80 -9.90 13.57
C TYR A 140 15.92 -9.70 12.53
N GLY A 141 17.14 -9.41 12.98
CA GLY A 141 18.32 -9.31 12.14
C GLY A 141 18.83 -10.66 11.65
N LEU A 142 19.42 -10.68 10.45
CA LEU A 142 20.29 -11.79 10.08
C LEU A 142 21.54 -11.77 10.97
N LYS A 143 21.84 -12.89 11.62
CA LYS A 143 23.11 -13.06 12.34
C LYS A 143 24.29 -12.76 11.40
N PRO A 144 25.30 -11.98 11.82
CA PRO A 144 26.49 -11.76 11.02
C PRO A 144 27.11 -13.12 10.69
N LYS A 145 27.47 -13.33 9.42
CA LYS A 145 28.29 -14.48 9.03
C LYS A 145 29.64 -14.33 9.70
N ASN A 146 30.12 -15.37 10.35
CA ASN A 146 31.48 -15.37 10.88
C ASN A 146 32.45 -15.42 9.70
N CYS A 147 33.55 -14.68 9.78
CA CYS A 147 34.60 -14.58 8.76
C CYS A 147 35.33 -15.91 8.46
N ASN A 148 34.97 -16.99 9.14
CA ASN A 148 35.49 -18.35 8.92
C ASN A 148 34.53 -19.24 8.11
N ASP A 149 33.38 -18.72 7.68
CA ASP A 149 32.49 -19.46 6.77
C ASP A 149 33.13 -19.49 5.37
N PRO A 150 33.33 -20.68 4.75
CA PRO A 150 34.01 -20.79 3.46
C PRO A 150 33.31 -19.94 2.39
N ILE A 151 34.11 -19.28 1.54
CA ILE A 151 33.65 -18.40 0.46
C ILE A 151 32.82 -19.23 -0.54
N GLU A 152 31.51 -19.22 -0.32
CA GLU A 152 30.47 -19.89 -1.12
C GLU A 152 30.14 -19.15 -2.42
N SER A 153 31.14 -18.73 -3.19
CA SER A 153 30.93 -18.00 -4.46
C SER A 153 30.16 -18.83 -5.50
N THR A 154 30.18 -20.16 -5.41
CA THR A 154 29.43 -21.10 -6.25
C THR A 154 28.02 -21.46 -5.74
N GLN A 155 27.68 -21.17 -4.48
CA GLN A 155 26.33 -21.46 -3.95
C GLN A 155 25.34 -20.31 -4.12
N ILE A 156 25.81 -19.12 -4.47
CA ILE A 156 24.96 -17.94 -4.64
C ILE A 156 23.93 -18.28 -5.76
N GLY A 157 24.38 -18.68 -6.95
CA GLY A 157 23.49 -19.07 -8.06
C GLY A 157 22.49 -20.21 -7.76
N LEU A 158 22.90 -21.24 -7.00
CA LEU A 158 22.03 -22.36 -6.62
C LEU A 158 20.98 -21.98 -5.56
N LYS A 159 21.36 -21.11 -4.60
CA LYS A 159 20.44 -20.61 -3.56
C LYS A 159 19.33 -19.74 -4.16
N TRP A 160 19.57 -19.05 -5.28
CA TRP A 160 18.52 -18.27 -5.97
C TRP A 160 17.47 -19.20 -6.56
N ILE A 161 17.91 -20.28 -7.19
CA ILE A 161 17.04 -21.32 -7.77
C ILE A 161 16.26 -22.02 -6.66
N GLU A 162 16.89 -22.32 -5.52
CA GLU A 162 16.18 -22.85 -4.35
C GLU A 162 15.20 -21.86 -3.71
N ASN A 163 15.55 -20.58 -3.62
CA ASN A 163 14.67 -19.54 -3.08
C ASN A 163 13.46 -19.29 -3.99
N ILE A 164 13.64 -19.40 -5.31
CA ILE A 164 12.57 -19.41 -6.30
C ILE A 164 11.67 -20.64 -6.10
N LYS A 165 12.25 -21.81 -5.81
CA LYS A 165 11.48 -23.04 -5.50
C LYS A 165 10.76 -23.01 -4.14
N LYS A 166 11.35 -22.41 -3.10
CA LYS A 166 10.80 -22.33 -1.73
C LYS A 166 9.87 -21.14 -1.52
N GLY A 167 9.92 -20.15 -2.40
CA GLY A 167 9.01 -19.00 -2.45
C GLY A 167 9.18 -17.96 -1.34
N VAL A 168 9.97 -18.21 -0.28
CA VAL A 168 10.14 -17.30 0.87
C VAL A 168 11.58 -17.37 1.37
N THR A 169 12.30 -16.23 1.35
CA THR A 169 13.66 -16.12 1.89
C THR A 169 13.65 -16.04 3.43
N LYS A 170 14.79 -16.32 4.07
CA LYS A 170 14.93 -16.18 5.53
C LYS A 170 14.69 -14.75 6.00
N GLU A 171 15.20 -13.78 5.25
CA GLU A 171 14.99 -12.34 5.46
C GLU A 171 13.50 -11.97 5.43
N MET A 172 12.77 -12.50 4.45
CA MET A 172 11.34 -12.27 4.34
C MET A 172 10.57 -12.82 5.53
N LYS A 173 10.94 -14.00 6.07
CA LYS A 173 10.30 -14.53 7.29
C LYS A 173 10.55 -13.61 8.48
N LEU A 174 11.79 -13.20 8.69
CA LEU A 174 12.14 -12.28 9.78
C LEU A 174 11.39 -10.95 9.65
N PHE A 175 11.22 -10.44 8.44
CA PHE A 175 10.41 -9.25 8.17
C PHE A 175 8.92 -9.46 8.48
N ILE A 176 8.36 -10.61 8.10
CA ILE A 176 6.97 -10.96 8.43
C ILE A 176 6.80 -11.01 9.96
N ASP A 177 7.68 -11.71 10.66
CA ASP A 177 7.61 -11.85 12.11
C ASP A 177 7.78 -10.49 12.82
N PHE A 178 8.68 -9.63 12.31
CA PHE A 178 8.84 -8.25 12.78
C PHE A 178 7.57 -7.41 12.60
N VAL A 179 6.93 -7.48 11.43
CA VAL A 179 5.69 -6.73 11.22
C VAL A 179 4.57 -7.27 12.10
N LEU A 180 4.46 -8.60 12.22
CA LEU A 180 3.46 -9.23 13.09
C LEU A 180 3.67 -8.87 14.57
N SER A 181 4.90 -8.75 15.05
CA SER A 181 5.17 -8.32 16.42
C SER A 181 4.71 -6.89 16.70
N LYS A 182 4.77 -6.01 15.69
CA LYS A 182 4.34 -4.60 15.78
C LYS A 182 2.84 -4.40 15.66
N VAL A 183 2.19 -5.05 14.68
CA VAL A 183 0.81 -4.75 14.30
C VAL A 183 -0.14 -5.94 14.38
N GLY A 184 0.36 -7.14 14.68
CA GLY A 184 -0.38 -8.39 14.58
C GLY A 184 -1.62 -8.47 15.47
N GLY A 185 -1.53 -7.95 16.70
CA GLY A 185 -2.64 -7.92 17.66
C GLY A 185 -3.73 -6.87 17.36
N MET A 186 -3.47 -5.94 16.45
CA MET A 186 -4.42 -4.89 16.09
C MET A 186 -5.53 -5.44 15.19
N THR A 187 -6.76 -4.99 15.42
CA THR A 187 -7.91 -5.31 14.54
C THR A 187 -8.04 -4.30 13.39
N PHE A 188 -8.74 -4.67 12.32
CA PHE A 188 -9.01 -3.73 11.22
C PHE A 188 -9.71 -2.44 11.69
N LYS A 189 -10.63 -2.54 12.64
CA LYS A 189 -11.31 -1.38 13.22
C LYS A 189 -10.30 -0.46 13.92
N GLN A 190 -9.47 -1.00 14.81
CA GLN A 190 -8.46 -0.22 15.54
C GLN A 190 -7.44 0.44 14.59
N ALA A 191 -6.99 -0.27 13.55
CA ALA A 191 -6.08 0.29 12.56
C ALA A 191 -6.70 1.46 11.79
N HIS A 192 -7.99 1.34 11.44
CA HIS A 192 -8.72 2.40 10.75
C HIS A 192 -8.93 3.63 11.65
N GLU A 193 -9.32 3.42 12.91
CA GLU A 193 -9.50 4.50 13.89
C GLU A 193 -8.17 5.20 14.22
N LYS A 194 -7.06 4.45 14.31
CA LYS A 194 -5.73 5.01 14.57
C LYS A 194 -5.20 5.86 13.41
N THR A 195 -5.33 5.37 12.17
CA THR A 195 -4.61 5.98 11.02
C THR A 195 -5.49 6.72 10.02
N GLY A 196 -6.81 6.55 10.11
CA GLY A 196 -7.78 7.01 9.10
C GLY A 196 -7.70 6.28 7.76
N LYS A 197 -6.80 5.29 7.61
CA LYS A 197 -6.58 4.60 6.33
C LYS A 197 -7.54 3.43 6.18
N THR A 198 -8.03 3.23 4.97
CA THR A 198 -8.82 2.05 4.61
C THR A 198 -7.88 0.97 4.10
N PHE A 199 -7.48 0.06 4.99
CA PHE A 199 -6.65 -1.08 4.62
C PHE A 199 -7.49 -2.31 4.31
N ASN A 200 -7.20 -2.94 3.17
CA ASN A 200 -7.86 -4.13 2.69
C ASN A 200 -6.85 -5.26 2.46
N ILE A 201 -7.14 -6.45 2.96
CA ILE A 201 -6.33 -7.65 2.73
C ILE A 201 -7.11 -8.58 1.79
N LEU A 202 -6.48 -8.93 0.68
CA LEU A 202 -6.98 -9.96 -0.23
C LEU A 202 -6.65 -11.34 0.31
N VAL A 203 -7.65 -12.21 0.32
CA VAL A 203 -7.53 -13.63 0.68
C VAL A 203 -8.10 -14.49 -0.44
N TYR A 204 -7.51 -15.67 -0.65
CA TYR A 204 -7.91 -16.62 -1.69
C TYR A 204 -8.49 -17.88 -1.04
N PRO A 205 -9.77 -17.83 -0.61
CA PRO A 205 -10.41 -18.98 0.00
C PRO A 205 -10.62 -20.10 -1.02
N LYS A 206 -10.59 -21.35 -0.55
CA LYS A 206 -10.92 -22.53 -1.39
C LYS A 206 -12.41 -22.62 -1.69
N SER A 207 -13.26 -22.04 -0.84
CA SER A 207 -14.71 -22.01 -1.02
C SER A 207 -15.13 -20.64 -1.54
N SER A 208 -16.01 -20.63 -2.54
CA SER A 208 -16.63 -19.42 -3.10
C SER A 208 -17.56 -18.69 -2.12
N LYS A 209 -17.88 -19.31 -0.97
CA LYS A 209 -18.77 -18.74 0.07
C LYS A 209 -18.05 -17.78 1.01
N LEU A 210 -16.72 -17.74 1.00
CA LEU A 210 -15.93 -16.90 1.90
C LEU A 210 -15.56 -15.58 1.22
N PRO A 211 -15.53 -14.45 1.96
CA PRO A 211 -15.12 -13.18 1.40
C PRO A 211 -13.66 -13.23 0.95
N THR A 212 -13.38 -12.68 -0.24
CA THR A 212 -12.03 -12.57 -0.79
C THR A 212 -11.30 -11.30 -0.35
N LEU A 213 -12.00 -10.39 0.33
CA LEU A 213 -11.49 -9.10 0.77
C LEU A 213 -11.88 -8.87 2.22
N LEU A 214 -10.88 -8.65 3.08
CA LEU A 214 -11.04 -8.37 4.51
C LEU A 214 -10.68 -6.91 4.76
N ASN A 215 -11.52 -6.17 5.48
CA ASN A 215 -11.29 -4.77 5.83
C ASN A 215 -12.10 -4.36 7.07
N TYR A 216 -12.01 -3.09 7.46
CA TYR A 216 -12.70 -2.57 8.65
C TYR A 216 -14.23 -2.55 8.52
N LEU A 217 -14.78 -2.55 7.30
CA LEU A 217 -16.24 -2.56 7.08
C LEU A 217 -16.82 -3.97 7.15
N SER A 218 -16.17 -4.92 6.48
CA SER A 218 -16.63 -6.30 6.35
C SER A 218 -16.22 -7.18 7.53
N THR A 219 -15.02 -6.95 8.08
CA THR A 219 -14.41 -7.77 9.12
C THR A 219 -13.67 -6.93 10.18
N PRO A 220 -14.38 -6.00 10.87
CA PRO A 220 -13.78 -5.04 11.80
C PRO A 220 -12.96 -5.67 12.92
N TYR A 221 -13.39 -6.83 13.42
CA TYR A 221 -12.82 -7.48 14.62
C TYR A 221 -11.75 -8.53 14.33
N ILE A 222 -11.43 -8.78 13.04
CA ILE A 222 -10.33 -9.69 12.68
C ILE A 222 -8.99 -9.00 12.95
N THR A 223 -8.06 -9.73 13.56
CA THR A 223 -6.69 -9.24 13.79
C THR A 223 -5.88 -9.24 12.50
N MET A 224 -4.98 -8.28 12.36
CA MET A 224 -4.07 -8.18 11.22
C MET A 224 -3.26 -9.46 11.05
N GLU A 225 -2.80 -10.06 12.14
CA GLU A 225 -2.07 -11.32 12.09
C GLU A 225 -2.87 -12.45 11.43
N SER A 226 -4.13 -12.62 11.84
CA SER A 226 -4.99 -13.67 11.29
C SER A 226 -5.23 -13.46 9.79
N ALA A 227 -5.50 -12.21 9.38
CA ALA A 227 -5.74 -11.86 7.99
C ALA A 227 -4.47 -12.02 7.12
N ILE A 228 -3.32 -11.57 7.61
CA ILE A 228 -2.02 -11.68 6.92
C ILE A 228 -1.63 -13.16 6.77
N ARG A 229 -1.72 -13.97 7.84
CA ARG A 229 -1.42 -15.41 7.79
C ARG A 229 -2.35 -16.15 6.82
N CYS A 230 -3.64 -15.77 6.79
CA CYS A 230 -4.59 -16.28 5.81
C CYS A 230 -4.18 -15.93 4.38
N SER A 231 -3.82 -14.67 4.11
CA SER A 231 -3.39 -14.18 2.80
C SER A 231 -2.08 -14.81 2.31
N LEU A 232 -1.13 -15.06 3.22
CA LEU A 232 0.14 -15.74 2.93
C LEU A 232 -0.03 -17.26 2.68
N GLY A 233 -1.17 -17.85 3.05
CA GLY A 233 -1.42 -19.28 2.92
C GLY A 233 -0.55 -20.16 3.84
N THR A 234 0.03 -19.59 4.91
CA THR A 234 0.94 -20.30 5.83
C THR A 234 0.24 -21.21 6.83
N GLY A 235 -1.09 -21.18 6.90
CA GLY A 235 -1.91 -22.05 7.76
C GLY A 235 -1.75 -23.57 7.51
N ARG A 236 -1.05 -23.98 6.44
CA ARG A 236 -0.69 -25.39 6.18
C ARG A 236 0.57 -25.89 6.91
N ARG A 237 1.33 -25.02 7.59
CA ARG A 237 2.62 -25.39 8.22
C ARG A 237 2.57 -25.55 9.75
N TYR A 238 1.40 -25.41 10.37
CA TYR A 238 1.23 -25.51 11.82
C TYR A 238 0.32 -26.68 12.26
N ASN A 239 0.08 -27.67 11.39
CA ASN A 239 -0.50 -28.97 11.75
C ASN A 239 0.55 -30.06 11.57
#